data_AF-A0AAU6ERX7-F1
#
_entry.id   AF-A0AAU6ERX7-F1
#
_cell.length_a   1.000
_cell.length_b   1.000
_cell.length_c   1.000
_cell.angle_alpha   90.00
_cell.angle_beta   90.00
_cell.angle_gamma   90.00
#
_symmetry.space_group_name_H-M   'P 1'
#
loop_
_entity.id
_entity.type
_entity.pdbx_description
1 polymer ?
#
loop_
_entity_poly.entity_id
_entity_poly.type
_entity_poly.pdbx_seq_one_letter_code
_entity_poly.pdbx_strand_id
1 'polypeptide(L)'
;MRPIGRGTRLALSAVAAVCALPLLTAAHDARPLPYGDSLTVRTGAAGPAALAALRTRGAAVEAYDTGSGRTRWTYRREGRRPLDLLTAPGRAFTLWSDGMVTGSAGPTVRWHRAVPYAGHRTTGVLRSLDPRTRMLAVVTPERVMAYRTDDGDLRWTLPATDGCAFAPDRVLATRGALLIAQPCGRGAAWTEELVAVDGLGRITPGRTPLGNDRDVARHR
;
A
#
# COMPACT_ATOMS: atom_id res chain seq x y z
N MET A 1 -30.37 -49.72 45.33
CA MET A 1 -29.53 -49.25 44.21
C MET A 1 -29.79 -47.76 44.00
N ARG A 2 -28.82 -46.89 44.35
CA ARG A 2 -28.92 -45.43 44.11
C ARG A 2 -28.35 -45.10 42.72
N PRO A 3 -29.05 -44.35 41.86
CA PRO A 3 -28.52 -43.99 40.54
C PRO A 3 -27.56 -42.80 40.69
N ILE A 4 -26.26 -43.09 40.77
CA ILE A 4 -25.20 -42.12 40.52
C ILE A 4 -24.96 -42.15 39.02
N GLY A 5 -25.17 -41.06 38.29
CA GLY A 5 -24.68 -41.05 36.90
C GLY A 5 -25.22 -40.03 35.90
N ARG A 6 -26.15 -39.14 36.24
CA ARG A 6 -26.58 -38.07 35.29
C ARG A 6 -26.03 -36.68 35.61
N GLY A 7 -25.95 -36.29 36.89
CA GLY A 7 -25.49 -34.95 37.27
C GLY A 7 -24.01 -34.67 36.96
N THR A 8 -23.13 -35.66 37.18
CA THR A 8 -21.68 -35.50 37.01
C THR A 8 -21.26 -35.35 35.55
N ARG A 9 -21.95 -36.02 34.62
CA ARG A 9 -21.67 -35.90 33.17
C ARG A 9 -22.08 -34.54 32.62
N LEU A 10 -23.19 -33.96 33.10
CA LEU A 10 -23.63 -32.63 32.69
C LEU A 10 -22.71 -31.52 33.21
N ALA A 11 -22.22 -31.65 34.45
CA ALA A 11 -21.28 -30.68 35.04
C ALA A 11 -19.93 -30.65 34.31
N LEU A 12 -19.37 -31.82 33.95
CA LEU A 12 -18.13 -31.89 33.18
C LEU A 12 -18.26 -31.31 31.76
N SER A 13 -19.38 -31.57 31.09
CA SER A 13 -19.65 -31.00 29.76
C SER A 13 -19.79 -29.47 29.80
N ALA A 14 -20.42 -28.94 30.86
CA ALA A 14 -20.58 -27.50 31.04
C ALA A 14 -19.23 -26.81 31.30
N VAL A 15 -18.37 -27.40 32.13
CA VAL A 15 -17.02 -26.85 32.40
C VAL A 15 -16.14 -26.92 31.15
N ALA A 16 -16.18 -28.02 30.39
CA ALA A 16 -15.43 -28.13 29.13
C ALA A 16 -15.90 -27.11 28.08
N ALA A 17 -17.21 -26.85 27.98
CA ALA A 17 -17.76 -25.84 27.09
C ALA A 17 -17.34 -24.42 27.51
N VAL A 18 -17.34 -24.12 28.80
CA VAL A 18 -16.89 -22.82 29.34
C VAL A 18 -15.39 -22.61 29.13
N CYS A 19 -14.57 -23.65 29.25
CA CYS A 19 -13.12 -23.56 28.97
C CYS A 19 -12.79 -23.51 27.47
N ALA A 20 -13.64 -24.06 26.59
CA ALA A 20 -13.44 -24.01 25.15
C ALA A 20 -13.77 -22.64 24.54
N LEU A 21 -14.70 -21.89 25.13
CA LEU A 21 -15.09 -20.54 24.67
C LEU A 21 -13.94 -19.51 24.61
N PRO A 22 -13.05 -19.37 25.61
CA PRO A 22 -11.89 -18.48 25.51
C PRO A 22 -10.85 -18.96 24.47
N LEU A 23 -10.73 -20.28 24.25
CA LEU A 23 -9.83 -20.84 23.24
C LEU A 23 -10.34 -20.59 21.81
N LEU A 24 -11.65 -20.69 21.61
CA LEU A 24 -12.29 -20.45 20.31
C LEU A 24 -12.31 -18.96 19.93
N THR A 25 -12.45 -18.07 20.91
CA THR A 25 -12.35 -16.61 20.69
C THR A 25 -10.92 -16.18 20.38
N ALA A 26 -9.93 -16.68 21.12
CA ALA A 26 -8.51 -16.46 20.80
C ALA A 26 -8.11 -17.00 19.41
N ALA A 27 -8.68 -18.13 18.99
CA ALA A 27 -8.45 -18.70 17.66
C ALA A 27 -9.15 -17.92 16.53
N HIS A 28 -10.28 -17.25 16.80
CA HIS A 28 -10.93 -16.39 15.82
C HIS A 28 -10.18 -15.08 15.57
N ASP A 29 -9.52 -14.53 16.60
CA ASP A 29 -8.61 -13.39 16.46
C ASP A 29 -7.29 -13.77 15.75
N ALA A 30 -6.96 -15.06 15.69
CA ALA A 30 -5.78 -15.60 15.03
C ALA A 30 -6.01 -16.02 13.57
N ARG A 31 -7.10 -15.56 12.91
CA ARG A 31 -7.25 -15.78 11.47
C ARG A 31 -6.05 -15.14 10.76
N PRO A 32 -5.26 -15.91 9.98
CA PRO A 32 -4.17 -15.34 9.19
C PRO A 32 -4.73 -14.25 8.32
N LEU A 33 -4.18 -13.04 8.42
CA LEU A 33 -4.51 -11.99 7.47
C LEU A 33 -4.17 -12.47 6.05
N PRO A 34 -4.89 -11.99 5.02
CA PRO A 34 -4.56 -12.30 3.64
C PRO A 34 -3.06 -12.07 3.40
N TYR A 35 -2.41 -12.97 2.66
CA TYR A 35 -0.99 -12.90 2.28
C TYR A 35 0.06 -13.07 3.41
N GLY A 36 -0.31 -13.65 4.56
CA GLY A 36 0.65 -13.86 5.67
C GLY A 36 1.03 -12.56 6.37
N ASP A 37 0.12 -11.60 6.33
CA ASP A 37 0.30 -10.27 6.87
C ASP A 37 0.30 -10.31 8.41
N SER A 38 1.15 -9.50 9.03
CA SER A 38 1.11 -9.26 10.48
C SER A 38 1.23 -7.78 10.76
N LEU A 39 0.26 -7.24 11.50
CA LEU A 39 0.22 -5.86 11.93
C LEU A 39 0.14 -5.80 13.45
N THR A 40 1.11 -5.14 14.07
CA THR A 40 1.20 -5.00 15.51
C THR A 40 1.14 -3.53 15.90
N VAL A 41 0.23 -3.19 16.81
CA VAL A 41 0.08 -1.85 17.37
C VAL A 41 0.75 -1.80 18.74
N ARG A 42 1.59 -0.79 18.97
CA ARG A 42 2.16 -0.53 20.30
C ARG A 42 1.14 0.25 21.13
N THR A 43 0.64 -0.35 22.21
CA THR A 43 -0.25 0.31 23.18
C THR A 43 0.46 1.52 23.82
N GLY A 44 -0.28 2.62 24.01
CA GLY A 44 0.26 3.86 24.60
C GLY A 44 0.87 4.86 23.60
N ALA A 45 0.80 4.61 22.29
CA ALA A 45 1.13 5.60 21.24
C ALA A 45 -0.08 6.46 20.82
N ALA A 46 -1.08 6.59 21.69
CA ALA A 46 -2.31 7.35 21.45
C ALA A 46 -2.06 8.85 21.68
N GLY A 47 -1.45 9.50 20.68
CA GLY A 47 -1.58 10.94 20.46
C GLY A 47 -2.44 11.18 19.23
N PRO A 48 -2.94 12.41 19.00
CA PRO A 48 -3.59 12.76 17.74
C PRO A 48 -2.71 12.32 16.57
N ALA A 49 -3.33 12.00 15.42
CA ALA A 49 -2.74 11.41 14.23
C ALA A 49 -1.69 12.32 13.53
N ALA A 50 -0.79 12.93 14.29
CA ALA A 50 0.45 13.53 13.82
C ALA A 50 1.11 12.53 12.87
N LEU A 51 1.51 13.06 11.72
CA LEU A 51 2.06 12.35 10.58
C LEU A 51 3.16 11.40 11.06
N ALA A 52 2.79 10.14 11.25
CA ALA A 52 3.77 9.12 11.59
C ALA A 52 4.65 8.95 10.35
N ALA A 53 5.94 9.26 10.50
CA ALA A 53 6.89 8.95 9.45
C ALA A 53 7.01 7.44 9.33
N LEU A 54 7.33 6.96 8.13
CA LEU A 54 7.57 5.55 7.87
C LEU A 54 9.06 5.29 7.77
N ARG A 55 9.47 4.09 8.20
CA ARG A 55 10.81 3.57 7.96
C ARG A 55 10.78 2.08 7.74
N THR A 56 11.78 1.57 7.04
CA THR A 56 12.03 0.14 6.91
C THR A 56 12.93 -0.34 8.04
N ARG A 57 12.57 -1.44 8.71
CA ARG A 57 13.43 -2.16 9.64
C ARG A 57 13.41 -3.66 9.30
N GLY A 58 14.47 -4.12 8.64
CA GLY A 58 14.52 -5.48 8.09
C GLY A 58 13.39 -5.68 7.06
N ALA A 59 12.58 -6.73 7.25
CA ALA A 59 11.40 -7.02 6.42
C ALA A 59 10.11 -6.28 6.86
N ALA A 60 10.22 -5.36 7.84
CA ALA A 60 9.07 -4.68 8.41
C ALA A 60 9.02 -3.20 7.99
N VAL A 61 7.79 -2.69 7.90
CA VAL A 61 7.50 -1.26 7.87
C VAL A 61 7.13 -0.82 9.28
N GLU A 62 7.78 0.22 9.77
CA GLU A 62 7.43 0.85 11.04
C GLU A 62 6.91 2.25 10.79
N ALA A 63 5.75 2.56 11.36
CA ALA A 63 5.37 3.94 11.58
C ALA A 63 5.87 4.37 12.95
N TYR A 64 6.50 5.54 13.00
CA TYR A 64 7.07 6.09 14.21
C TYR A 64 6.74 7.56 14.37
N ASP A 65 6.74 8.00 15.62
CA ASP A 65 6.63 9.40 15.99
C ASP A 65 7.95 10.12 15.71
N THR A 66 7.94 11.20 14.93
CA THR A 66 9.18 11.89 14.53
C THR A 66 9.86 12.62 15.68
N GLY A 67 9.11 13.08 16.69
CA GLY A 67 9.66 13.77 17.86
C GLY A 67 10.32 12.82 18.85
N SER A 68 9.66 11.71 19.19
CA SER A 68 10.14 10.75 20.20
C SER A 68 10.85 9.52 19.63
N GLY A 69 10.79 9.30 18.31
CA GLY A 69 11.32 8.11 17.64
C GLY A 69 10.54 6.81 17.92
N ARG A 70 9.52 6.86 18.78
CA ARG A 70 8.76 5.69 19.25
C ARG A 70 7.93 5.10 18.11
N THR A 71 8.07 3.79 17.91
CA THR A 71 7.24 3.02 16.98
C THR A 71 5.79 3.00 17.46
N ARG A 72 4.86 3.39 16.58
CA ARG A 72 3.41 3.34 16.82
C ARG A 72 2.81 2.02 16.38
N TRP A 73 3.20 1.56 15.19
CA TRP A 73 2.80 0.27 14.67
C TRP A 73 3.89 -0.29 13.75
N THR A 74 3.85 -1.61 13.59
CA THR A 74 4.74 -2.37 12.72
C THR A 74 3.89 -3.25 11.81
N TYR A 75 4.23 -3.27 10.53
CA TYR A 75 3.56 -4.09 9.53
C TYR A 75 4.58 -4.94 8.77
N ARG A 76 4.28 -6.22 8.59
CA ARG A 76 5.12 -7.20 7.88
C ARG A 76 4.26 -8.06 6.98
N ARG A 77 4.86 -8.51 5.88
CA ARG A 77 4.31 -9.55 5.01
C ARG A 77 5.26 -10.73 4.97
N GLU A 78 4.75 -11.93 5.16
CA GLU A 78 5.56 -13.15 5.23
C GLU A 78 6.41 -13.33 3.97
N GLY A 79 7.72 -13.53 4.16
CA GLY A 79 8.67 -13.73 3.05
C GLY A 79 8.88 -12.54 2.12
N ARG A 80 8.29 -11.36 2.40
CA ARG A 80 8.40 -10.16 1.54
C ARG A 80 9.16 -9.04 2.24
N ARG A 81 9.92 -8.28 1.46
CA ARG A 81 10.62 -7.08 1.92
C ARG A 81 9.96 -5.81 1.36
N PRO A 82 9.93 -4.69 2.10
CA PRO A 82 9.54 -3.40 1.56
C PRO A 82 10.59 -2.94 0.53
N LEU A 83 10.14 -2.37 -0.58
CA LEU A 83 10.98 -1.75 -1.62
C LEU A 83 10.94 -0.23 -1.54
N ASP A 84 9.75 0.34 -1.38
CA ASP A 84 9.56 1.78 -1.25
C ASP A 84 8.38 2.10 -0.33
N LEU A 85 8.43 3.28 0.30
CA LEU A 85 7.45 3.76 1.28
C LEU A 85 7.00 5.16 0.89
N LEU A 86 5.68 5.39 0.92
CA LEU A 86 5.13 6.72 0.73
C LEU A 86 4.12 7.05 1.83
N THR A 87 4.23 8.26 2.38
CA THR A 87 3.21 8.83 3.26
C THR A 87 2.35 9.82 2.48
N ALA A 88 1.06 9.82 2.78
CA ALA A 88 0.12 10.85 2.37
C ALA A 88 -0.73 11.23 3.59
N PRO A 89 -1.49 12.34 3.56
CA PRO A 89 -2.34 12.73 4.69
C PRO A 89 -3.23 11.57 5.17
N GLY A 90 -2.98 11.10 6.40
CA GLY A 90 -3.72 9.99 7.03
C GLY A 90 -3.46 8.60 6.41
N ARG A 91 -2.52 8.45 5.48
CA ARG A 91 -2.29 7.19 4.75
C ARG A 91 -0.81 6.82 4.64
N ALA A 92 -0.56 5.52 4.59
CA ALA A 92 0.74 4.93 4.36
C ALA A 92 0.64 3.94 3.20
N PHE A 93 1.64 3.96 2.32
CA PHE A 93 1.75 3.03 1.20
C PHE A 93 3.09 2.30 1.26
N THR A 94 3.07 1.03 0.87
CA THR A 94 4.27 0.21 0.78
C THR A 94 4.24 -0.59 -0.50
N LEU A 95 5.31 -0.49 -1.29
CA LEU A 95 5.58 -1.39 -2.39
C LEU A 95 6.42 -2.55 -1.86
N TRP A 96 5.98 -3.78 -2.11
CA TRP A 96 6.64 -4.99 -1.66
C TRP A 96 7.42 -5.66 -2.78
N SER A 97 8.40 -6.50 -2.40
CA SER A 97 9.28 -7.20 -3.34
C SER A 97 8.60 -8.17 -4.30
N ASP A 98 7.34 -8.51 -4.06
CA ASP A 98 6.51 -9.33 -4.94
C ASP A 98 5.60 -8.49 -5.86
N GLY A 99 5.82 -7.17 -5.92
CA GLY A 99 5.00 -6.27 -6.70
C GLY A 99 3.64 -5.97 -6.07
N MET A 100 3.37 -6.39 -4.83
CA MET A 100 2.16 -5.97 -4.14
C MET A 100 2.33 -4.54 -3.62
N VAL A 101 1.28 -3.74 -3.73
CA VAL A 101 1.15 -2.45 -3.04
C VAL A 101 0.11 -2.59 -1.94
N THR A 102 0.47 -2.20 -0.73
CA THR A 102 -0.45 -2.12 0.40
C THR A 102 -0.74 -0.65 0.72
N GLY A 103 -2.02 -0.32 0.85
CA GLY A 103 -2.47 0.97 1.40
C GLY A 103 -3.05 0.81 2.80
N SER A 104 -2.56 1.61 3.73
CA SER A 104 -2.99 1.59 5.14
C SER A 104 -3.47 2.96 5.59
N ALA A 105 -4.43 2.97 6.52
CA ALA A 105 -4.89 4.17 7.23
C ALA A 105 -4.63 3.97 8.72
N GLY A 106 -3.55 4.56 9.23
CA GLY A 106 -3.03 4.24 10.56
C GLY A 106 -2.65 2.75 10.67
N PRO A 107 -3.00 2.05 11.76
CA PRO A 107 -2.70 0.64 11.96
C PRO A 107 -3.68 -0.30 11.24
N THR A 108 -4.32 0.13 10.16
CA THR A 108 -5.30 -0.70 9.45
C THR A 108 -4.95 -0.75 7.98
N VAL A 109 -4.70 -1.96 7.47
CA VAL A 109 -4.58 -2.19 6.04
C VAL A 109 -5.97 -2.05 5.40
N ARG A 110 -6.07 -1.16 4.40
CA ARG A 110 -7.32 -0.87 3.69
C ARG A 110 -7.46 -1.65 2.40
N TRP A 111 -6.34 -1.86 1.71
CA TRP A 111 -6.34 -2.53 0.42
C TRP A 111 -4.96 -3.08 0.06
N HIS A 112 -4.97 -4.09 -0.80
CA HIS A 112 -3.82 -4.63 -1.50
C HIS A 112 -4.07 -4.62 -3.01
N ARG A 113 -3.04 -4.31 -3.80
CA ARG A 113 -3.09 -4.39 -5.27
C ARG A 113 -1.80 -4.99 -5.80
N ALA A 114 -1.92 -6.03 -6.62
CA ALA A 114 -0.80 -6.51 -7.39
C ALA A 114 -0.48 -5.50 -8.51
N VAL A 115 0.81 -5.24 -8.71
CA VAL A 115 1.37 -4.55 -9.86
C VAL A 115 1.60 -5.63 -10.91
N PRO A 116 0.77 -5.76 -11.95
CA PRO A 116 0.90 -6.84 -12.91
C PRO A 116 2.26 -6.77 -13.60
N TYR A 117 2.88 -7.93 -13.85
CA TYR A 117 4.18 -8.07 -14.52
C TYR A 117 5.38 -7.49 -13.75
N ALA A 118 5.18 -7.08 -12.49
CA ALA A 118 6.25 -6.87 -11.54
C ALA A 118 6.90 -8.21 -11.20
N GLY A 119 8.02 -8.54 -11.86
CA GLY A 119 8.73 -9.80 -11.62
C GLY A 119 9.27 -9.93 -10.19
N HIS A 120 9.76 -11.11 -9.80
CA HIS A 120 10.35 -11.34 -8.47
C HIS A 120 11.59 -10.49 -8.13
N ARG A 121 12.08 -9.70 -9.08
CA ARG A 121 13.19 -8.74 -8.94
C ARG A 121 12.76 -7.29 -9.12
N THR A 122 11.47 -6.99 -8.99
CA THR A 122 10.91 -5.66 -9.23
C THR A 122 11.73 -4.59 -8.52
N THR A 123 12.23 -3.66 -9.32
CA THR A 123 12.61 -2.33 -8.85
C THR A 123 11.40 -1.44 -9.10
N GLY A 124 11.09 -0.55 -8.18
CA GLY A 124 9.94 0.31 -8.34
C GLY A 124 9.85 1.33 -7.24
N VAL A 125 9.15 2.41 -7.52
CA VAL A 125 8.97 3.50 -6.58
C VAL A 125 7.51 3.94 -6.51
N LEU A 126 7.13 4.44 -5.34
CA LEU A 126 5.86 5.06 -5.05
C LEU A 126 6.02 6.58 -5.16
N ARG A 127 5.11 7.24 -5.85
CA ARG A 127 5.10 8.70 -5.97
C ARG A 127 3.69 9.24 -5.78
N SER A 128 3.57 10.36 -5.07
CA SER A 128 2.32 11.12 -5.10
C SER A 128 2.20 11.76 -6.46
N LEU A 129 1.08 11.52 -7.14
CA LEU A 129 0.85 12.04 -8.48
C LEU A 129 0.16 13.41 -8.41
N ASP A 130 -0.89 13.48 -7.60
CA ASP A 130 -1.58 14.72 -7.28
C ASP A 130 -2.27 14.58 -5.91
N PRO A 131 -1.87 15.38 -4.91
CA PRO A 131 -2.49 15.40 -3.60
C PRO A 131 -3.97 15.79 -3.61
N ARG A 132 -4.43 16.56 -4.61
CA ARG A 132 -5.82 17.02 -4.70
C ARG A 132 -6.75 15.92 -5.16
N THR A 133 -6.34 15.20 -6.20
CA THR A 133 -7.09 14.03 -6.70
C THR A 133 -6.79 12.75 -5.92
N ARG A 134 -5.91 12.83 -4.92
CA ARG A 134 -5.53 11.73 -4.02
C ARG A 134 -5.10 10.49 -4.80
N MET A 135 -4.13 10.70 -5.68
CA MET A 135 -3.63 9.66 -6.59
C MET A 135 -2.19 9.27 -6.25
N LEU A 136 -1.95 7.96 -6.26
CA LEU A 136 -0.66 7.32 -6.09
C LEU A 136 -0.19 6.76 -7.43
N ALA A 137 1.03 7.09 -7.84
CA ALA A 137 1.70 6.43 -8.95
C ALA A 137 2.66 5.36 -8.43
N VAL A 138 2.65 4.20 -9.10
CA VAL A 138 3.64 3.13 -8.96
C VAL A 138 4.42 3.08 -10.26
N VAL A 139 5.72 3.39 -10.19
CA VAL A 139 6.62 3.39 -11.35
C VAL A 139 7.49 2.15 -11.26
N THR A 140 7.36 1.24 -12.24
CA THR A 140 8.28 0.11 -12.45
C THR A 140 8.90 0.22 -13.84
N PRO A 141 9.97 -0.52 -14.15
CA PRO A 141 10.58 -0.50 -15.48
C PRO A 141 9.60 -0.78 -16.62
N GLU A 142 8.61 -1.63 -16.38
CA GLU A 142 7.69 -2.10 -17.41
C GLU A 142 6.46 -1.21 -17.58
N ARG A 143 6.08 -0.44 -16.55
CA ARG A 143 4.87 0.40 -16.58
C ARG A 143 4.81 1.42 -15.45
N VAL A 144 4.00 2.44 -15.68
CA VAL A 144 3.49 3.34 -14.64
C VAL A 144 2.02 3.05 -14.42
N MET A 145 1.60 2.88 -13.17
CA MET A 145 0.19 2.70 -12.84
C MET A 145 -0.24 3.73 -11.82
N ALA A 146 -1.48 4.20 -11.94
CA ALA A 146 -2.06 5.11 -10.96
C ALA A 146 -3.25 4.49 -10.25
N TYR A 147 -3.20 4.56 -8.93
CA TYR A 147 -4.24 4.07 -8.05
C TYR A 147 -4.84 5.25 -7.27
N ARG A 148 -6.15 5.22 -7.07
CA ARG A 148 -6.79 6.09 -6.07
C ARG A 148 -6.29 5.68 -4.70
N THR A 149 -5.78 6.63 -3.94
CA THR A 149 -5.22 6.32 -2.61
C THR A 149 -6.27 5.71 -1.70
N ASP A 150 -7.53 6.14 -1.85
CA ASP A 150 -8.59 5.86 -0.89
C ASP A 150 -8.96 4.38 -0.75
N ASP A 151 -9.04 3.67 -1.86
CA ASP A 151 -9.50 2.29 -1.96
C ASP A 151 -8.61 1.40 -2.85
N GLY A 152 -7.56 1.97 -3.45
CA GLY A 152 -6.64 1.24 -4.32
C GLY A 152 -7.23 0.96 -5.69
N ASP A 153 -8.30 1.65 -6.09
CA ASP A 153 -8.88 1.50 -7.43
C ASP A 153 -7.88 1.92 -8.52
N LEU A 154 -7.68 1.08 -9.53
CA LEU A 154 -6.75 1.33 -10.64
C LEU A 154 -7.41 2.31 -11.62
N ARG A 155 -6.81 3.48 -11.82
CA ARG A 155 -7.36 4.50 -12.72
C ARG A 155 -6.80 4.45 -14.11
N TRP A 156 -5.50 4.19 -14.25
CA TRP A 156 -4.86 4.03 -15.54
C TRP A 156 -3.55 3.26 -15.41
N THR A 157 -3.13 2.68 -16.54
CA THR A 157 -1.81 2.06 -16.72
C THR A 157 -1.17 2.65 -17.97
N LEU A 158 0.13 2.87 -17.91
CA LEU A 158 0.96 3.31 -19.02
C LEU A 158 2.12 2.32 -19.17
N PRO A 159 2.09 1.42 -20.16
CA PRO A 159 3.20 0.52 -20.42
C PRO A 159 4.42 1.30 -20.91
N ALA A 160 5.60 0.73 -20.70
CA ALA A 160 6.80 1.23 -21.35
C ALA A 160 6.67 1.09 -22.88
N THR A 161 7.31 1.98 -23.62
CA THR A 161 7.43 1.87 -25.07
C THR A 161 8.29 0.65 -25.43
N ASP A 162 7.96 -0.03 -26.52
CA ASP A 162 8.69 -1.22 -26.97
C ASP A 162 10.19 -0.93 -27.11
N GLY A 163 11.02 -1.80 -26.53
CA GLY A 163 12.47 -1.62 -26.50
C GLY A 163 12.99 -0.61 -25.46
N CYS A 164 12.10 -0.02 -24.67
CA CYS A 164 12.44 0.91 -23.60
C CYS A 164 12.03 0.37 -22.23
N ALA A 165 12.54 1.00 -21.17
CA ALA A 165 12.11 0.76 -19.80
C ALA A 165 12.08 2.07 -19.04
N PHE A 166 11.08 2.26 -18.17
CA PHE A 166 11.12 3.37 -17.22
C PHE A 166 12.29 3.18 -16.25
N ALA A 167 12.85 4.28 -15.77
CA ALA A 167 13.87 4.30 -14.74
C ALA A 167 13.24 4.79 -13.42
N PRO A 168 12.80 3.90 -12.51
CA PRO A 168 12.10 4.28 -11.27
C PRO A 168 12.92 5.19 -10.33
N ASP A 169 14.25 5.11 -10.41
CA ASP A 169 15.19 5.95 -9.69
C ASP A 169 15.32 7.36 -10.30
N ARG A 170 14.85 7.57 -11.53
CA ARG A 170 14.92 8.84 -12.28
C ARG A 170 13.51 9.43 -12.50
N VAL A 171 12.82 9.68 -11.39
CA VAL A 171 11.50 10.31 -11.35
C VAL A 171 11.55 11.65 -10.63
N LEU A 172 11.12 12.71 -11.31
CA LEU A 172 11.00 14.05 -10.75
C LEU A 172 9.52 14.42 -10.58
N ALA A 173 9.13 14.77 -9.36
CA ALA A 173 7.81 15.34 -9.10
C ALA A 173 7.84 16.85 -9.34
N THR A 174 6.84 17.33 -10.08
CA THR A 174 6.59 18.75 -10.32
C THR A 174 5.17 19.11 -9.84
N ARG A 175 4.75 20.37 -9.99
CA ARG A 175 3.44 20.83 -9.48
C ARG A 175 2.28 20.24 -10.31
N GLY A 176 1.89 19.01 -9.98
CA GLY A 176 0.76 18.27 -10.58
C GLY A 176 1.13 17.23 -11.62
N ALA A 177 2.44 16.99 -11.85
CA ALA A 177 2.90 16.01 -12.82
C ALA A 177 4.18 15.31 -12.35
N LEU A 178 4.38 14.08 -12.80
CA LEU A 178 5.64 13.35 -12.70
C LEU A 178 6.34 13.38 -14.06
N LEU A 179 7.63 13.70 -14.05
CA LEU A 179 8.54 13.50 -15.17
C LEU A 179 9.36 12.24 -14.90
N ILE A 180 9.31 11.29 -15.81
CA ILE A 180 9.89 9.96 -15.65
C ILE A 180 10.82 9.70 -16.82
N ALA A 181 12.08 9.34 -16.54
CA ALA A 181 12.98 8.88 -17.60
C ALA A 181 12.56 7.49 -18.09
N GLN A 182 12.56 7.31 -19.40
CA GLN A 182 12.31 6.06 -20.10
C GLN A 182 13.36 5.90 -21.21
N PRO A 183 14.61 5.56 -20.86
CA PRO A 183 15.67 5.36 -21.85
C PRO A 183 15.34 4.27 -22.87
N CYS A 184 15.72 4.51 -24.12
CA CYS A 184 15.38 3.70 -25.29
C CYS A 184 16.65 3.43 -26.12
N GLY A 185 17.54 2.56 -25.64
CA GLY A 185 18.77 2.19 -26.38
C GLY A 185 19.70 3.37 -26.72
N ARG A 186 20.67 3.15 -27.62
CA ARG A 186 21.57 4.21 -28.11
C ARG A 186 20.94 4.94 -29.29
N GLY A 187 20.79 6.25 -29.22
CA GLY A 187 20.46 7.12 -30.36
C GLY A 187 19.16 7.92 -30.26
N ALA A 188 18.33 7.70 -29.23
CA ALA A 188 17.15 8.52 -28.97
C ALA A 188 17.54 9.91 -28.47
N ALA A 189 16.78 10.94 -28.85
CA ALA A 189 16.97 12.25 -28.25
C ALA A 189 16.53 12.21 -26.78
N TRP A 190 17.25 12.87 -25.88
CA TRP A 190 16.94 12.83 -24.43
C TRP A 190 15.50 13.26 -24.09
N THR A 191 14.89 14.10 -24.93
CA THR A 191 13.48 14.52 -24.81
C THR A 191 12.49 13.42 -25.15
N GLU A 192 12.87 12.48 -26.03
CA GLU A 192 12.06 11.31 -26.40
C GLU A 192 12.11 10.23 -25.31
N GLU A 193 13.15 10.29 -24.46
CA GLU A 193 13.32 9.42 -23.30
C GLU A 193 12.68 10.00 -22.03
N LEU A 194 11.81 11.00 -22.15
CA LEU A 194 11.06 11.58 -21.02
C LEU A 194 9.57 11.42 -21.21
N VAL A 195 8.92 10.92 -20.17
CA VAL A 195 7.48 10.74 -20.11
C VAL A 195 6.91 11.58 -18.98
N ALA A 196 5.95 12.43 -19.32
CA ALA A 196 5.20 13.24 -18.36
C ALA A 196 3.84 12.58 -18.10
N VAL A 197 3.47 12.43 -16.82
CA VAL A 197 2.17 11.89 -16.39
C VAL A 197 1.54 12.72 -15.29
N ASP A 198 0.21 12.74 -15.22
CA ASP A 198 -0.57 13.34 -14.13
C ASP A 198 -1.74 12.42 -13.74
N GLY A 199 -2.67 12.92 -12.92
CA GLY A 199 -3.86 12.22 -12.44
C GLY A 199 -4.69 11.50 -13.53
N LEU A 200 -4.62 11.92 -14.79
CA LEU A 200 -5.37 11.33 -15.90
C LEU A 200 -4.49 10.55 -16.90
N GLY A 201 -3.21 10.32 -16.60
CA GLY A 201 -2.31 9.52 -17.43
C GLY A 201 -1.24 10.34 -18.12
N ARG A 202 -0.79 9.90 -19.30
CA ARG A 202 0.23 10.61 -20.07
C ARG A 202 -0.24 12.03 -20.41
N ILE A 203 0.64 12.99 -20.22
CA ILE A 203 0.43 14.38 -20.64
C ILE A 203 0.86 14.47 -22.11
N THR A 204 -0.09 14.77 -22.98
CA THR A 204 0.14 15.04 -24.40
C THR A 204 -0.51 16.37 -24.77
N PRO A 205 0.05 17.12 -25.73
CA PRO A 205 -0.62 18.30 -26.28
C PRO A 205 -2.03 17.94 -26.78
N GLY A 206 -3.01 18.79 -26.49
CA GLY A 206 -4.39 18.61 -26.98
C GLY A 206 -5.23 17.53 -26.26
N ARG A 207 -4.78 17.01 -25.12
CA ARG A 207 -5.55 16.02 -24.34
C ARG A 207 -6.91 16.57 -23.89
N THR A 208 -7.97 15.81 -24.15
CA THR A 208 -9.29 16.01 -23.52
C THR A 208 -9.27 15.49 -22.07
N PRO A 209 -9.60 16.32 -21.07
CA PRO A 209 -9.75 15.90 -19.68
C PRO A 209 -10.65 14.66 -19.51
N LEU A 210 -10.14 13.62 -18.86
CA LEU A 210 -10.90 12.43 -18.50
C LEU A 210 -11.80 12.70 -17.27
N GLY A 211 -12.81 13.56 -17.41
CA GLY A 211 -13.96 13.68 -16.50
C GLY A 211 -13.74 14.11 -15.04
N ASN A 212 -12.62 13.74 -14.40
CA ASN A 212 -12.25 14.05 -13.02
C ASN A 212 -11.95 15.55 -12.81
N ASP A 213 -11.74 16.30 -13.90
CA ASP A 213 -11.55 17.76 -13.87
C ASP A 213 -12.89 18.52 -13.77
N ARG A 214 -14.03 17.87 -14.05
CA ARG A 214 -15.35 18.53 -14.03
C ARG A 214 -15.82 18.93 -12.62
N ASP A 215 -15.27 18.31 -11.58
CA ASP A 215 -15.59 18.65 -10.19
C ASP A 215 -14.77 19.86 -9.69
N VAL A 216 -13.62 20.14 -10.31
CA VAL A 216 -12.78 21.30 -9.95
C VAL A 216 -13.32 22.60 -10.58
N ALA A 217 -13.94 22.51 -11.76
CA ALA A 217 -14.48 23.66 -12.46
C ALA A 217 -15.77 24.24 -11.85
N ARG A 218 -16.44 23.51 -10.94
CA ARG A 218 -17.73 23.92 -10.35
C ARG A 218 -17.62 24.68 -9.03
N HIS A 219 -16.40 24.92 -8.55
CA HIS A 219 -16.12 25.63 -7.29
C HIS A 219 -15.14 26.81 -7.47
N ARG A 220 -15.08 27.41 -8.66
CA ARG A 220 -14.46 28.72 -8.87
C ARG A 220 -15.53 29.76 -9.13
#